data_AF-A0A857V8H1-F1
#
_entry.id   AF-A0A857V8H1-F1
#
_cell.length_a   1.000
_cell.length_b   1.000
_cell.length_c   1.000
_cell.angle_alpha   90.00
_cell.angle_beta   90.00
_cell.angle_gamma   90.00
#
_symmetry.space_group_name_H-M   'P 1'
#
loop_
_entity.id
_entity.type
_entity.pdbx_description
1 polymer ?
#
loop_
_entity_poly.entity_id
_entity_poly.type
_entity_poly.pdbx_seq_one_letter_code
_entity_poly.pdbx_strand_id
1 'polypeptide(L)'
;MERLGGIDHGKDFASSVEEIINQPLTVENVDTYAEDALDKLIQLVDEMVQTYEHQPTIWLDNSAEREDAAFAYYGVEEIGELLDHIAAKAEQLIAIDTAIGQIESTDHVFVPPDERPGPTTSVSEAPNHERVTYQPRLKILLFILANEFGIEPSDESLQIRRGSVETAMMRQEPYHEVTIPPLERTVLICDVYGNGTFVFDTARLPEEERAKLTAYTKTQLAGVMEQYPGCGAMVRCDDYFVPHLVGALADDLRQPVEMGRQHQGNYLSPRRMIEAMGGLTINGLADKLGVKYRVVATIATQLERDGFLGEVAKRDWCGKQKPVFTREQAELIEEVLKQKGMFNLPPPEGYLTLKALANVLGVSDMTIAKIARSLKEDGILSEGAWHRSPQVREFFSPEQQAVIIEKAHDRGLFAPPPPEGCIMVSAAMKRFGVCRKTIKNAMHSLGLQPSIYRFSCQKGRVKICEGLSREQVEAIGDYFLKRGYMRPAPEDYLATSDLMNALHCGSPAFQKAIKVLNEVDPDFGEPLACRGRRANGVNSSIGYFYSPEQQAKIDAMLEKIRQSAQR
;
A
#
# COMPACT_ATOMS: atom_id res chain seq x y z
N MET A 1 -8.61 27.89 -26.98
CA MET A 1 -9.50 27.04 -26.15
C MET A 1 -9.74 25.76 -26.92
N GLU A 2 -8.72 24.89 -26.92
CA GLU A 2 -8.81 23.57 -27.54
C GLU A 2 -9.61 22.65 -26.63
N ARG A 3 -10.52 21.89 -27.25
CA ARG A 3 -11.39 20.92 -26.61
C ARG A 3 -10.53 19.86 -25.93
N LEU A 4 -10.56 19.83 -24.60
CA LEU A 4 -10.19 18.65 -23.83
C LEU A 4 -11.16 17.54 -24.26
N GLY A 5 -10.62 16.54 -24.95
CA GLY A 5 -11.34 15.30 -25.26
C GLY A 5 -11.78 14.66 -23.96
N GLY A 6 -13.08 14.42 -23.83
CA GLY A 6 -13.63 13.60 -22.76
C GLY A 6 -12.99 12.23 -22.84
N ILE A 7 -12.57 11.72 -21.67
CA ILE A 7 -12.14 10.34 -21.50
C ILE A 7 -13.32 9.47 -21.96
N ASP A 8 -13.07 8.59 -22.93
CA ASP A 8 -14.06 7.64 -23.41
C ASP A 8 -14.35 6.62 -22.29
N HIS A 9 -15.36 6.90 -21.48
CA HIS A 9 -15.90 6.02 -20.44
C HIS A 9 -16.85 4.96 -21.01
N GLY A 10 -16.77 4.62 -22.30
CA GLY A 10 -17.78 3.84 -23.01
C GLY A 10 -17.94 2.38 -22.58
N LYS A 11 -16.92 1.77 -21.96
CA LYS A 11 -16.96 0.35 -21.56
C LYS A 11 -16.41 0.16 -20.15
N ASP A 12 -17.27 -0.29 -19.23
CA ASP A 12 -16.87 -0.64 -17.87
C ASP A 12 -16.33 -2.07 -17.85
N PHE A 13 -15.03 -2.21 -18.11
CA PHE A 13 -14.38 -3.51 -18.15
C PHE A 13 -14.42 -4.26 -16.82
N ALA A 14 -14.45 -3.56 -15.68
CA ALA A 14 -14.56 -4.20 -14.37
C ALA A 14 -15.91 -4.91 -14.21
N SER A 15 -17.00 -4.24 -14.60
CA SER A 15 -18.34 -4.85 -14.62
C SER A 15 -18.42 -6.04 -15.59
N SER A 16 -17.77 -5.97 -16.76
CA SER A 16 -17.73 -7.11 -17.71
C SER A 16 -16.96 -8.31 -17.16
N VAL A 17 -15.86 -8.10 -16.43
CA VAL A 17 -15.17 -9.20 -15.72
C VAL A 17 -16.10 -9.81 -14.68
N GLU A 18 -16.77 -8.99 -13.87
CA GLU A 18 -17.72 -9.48 -12.86
C GLU A 18 -18.87 -10.30 -13.48
N GLU A 19 -19.37 -9.89 -14.64
CA GLU A 19 -20.43 -10.62 -15.37
C GLU A 19 -19.95 -12.01 -15.81
N ILE A 20 -18.73 -12.12 -16.34
CA ILE A 20 -18.15 -13.39 -16.81
C ILE A 20 -17.95 -14.36 -15.63
N ILE A 21 -17.33 -13.91 -14.54
CA ILE A 21 -16.97 -14.80 -13.42
C ILE A 21 -18.15 -15.17 -12.53
N ASN A 22 -19.24 -14.40 -12.59
CA ASN A 22 -20.46 -14.67 -11.85
C ASN A 22 -21.52 -15.39 -12.69
N GLN A 23 -21.15 -15.91 -13.86
CA GLN A 23 -22.03 -16.78 -14.62
C GLN A 23 -22.32 -18.07 -13.81
N PRO A 24 -23.59 -18.41 -13.56
CA PRO A 24 -23.95 -19.61 -12.82
C PRO A 24 -23.74 -20.86 -13.67
N LEU A 25 -23.37 -21.96 -13.03
CA LEU A 25 -23.37 -23.29 -13.62
C LEU A 25 -24.81 -23.79 -13.78
N THR A 26 -25.11 -24.30 -14.96
CA THR A 26 -26.43 -24.81 -15.35
C THR A 26 -26.28 -26.09 -16.18
N VAL A 27 -27.39 -26.80 -16.38
CA VAL A 27 -27.42 -27.98 -17.26
C VAL A 27 -27.17 -27.67 -18.71
N GLU A 28 -27.37 -26.42 -19.14
CA GLU A 28 -27.22 -25.99 -20.52
C GLU A 28 -25.79 -25.58 -20.85
N ASN A 29 -25.02 -25.11 -19.85
CA ASN A 29 -23.68 -24.58 -20.06
C ASN A 29 -22.55 -25.44 -19.48
N VAL A 30 -22.79 -26.49 -18.69
CA VAL A 30 -21.69 -27.24 -18.01
C VAL A 30 -20.59 -27.74 -18.97
N ASP A 31 -20.93 -28.08 -20.22
CA ASP A 31 -19.95 -28.56 -21.19
C ASP A 31 -19.01 -27.48 -21.70
N THR A 32 -19.48 -26.23 -21.74
CA THR A 32 -18.70 -25.07 -22.20
C THR A 32 -18.43 -24.06 -21.08
N TYR A 33 -18.82 -24.37 -19.84
CA TYR A 33 -18.96 -23.39 -18.75
C TYR A 33 -17.67 -22.61 -18.47
N ALA A 34 -16.56 -23.32 -18.30
CA ALA A 34 -15.27 -22.71 -18.05
C ALA A 34 -14.59 -22.24 -19.35
N GLU A 35 -14.76 -22.97 -20.46
CA GLU A 35 -14.15 -22.63 -21.75
C GLU A 35 -14.72 -21.34 -22.34
N ASP A 36 -16.05 -21.20 -22.39
CA ASP A 36 -16.73 -19.97 -22.84
C ASP A 36 -16.34 -18.77 -21.97
N ALA A 37 -16.19 -18.97 -20.67
CA ALA A 37 -15.78 -17.91 -19.75
C ALA A 37 -14.31 -17.51 -19.96
N LEU A 38 -13.44 -18.50 -20.22
CA LEU A 38 -12.03 -18.27 -20.54
C LEU A 38 -11.90 -17.46 -21.83
N ASP A 39 -12.59 -17.89 -22.90
CA ASP A 39 -12.58 -17.22 -24.20
C ASP A 39 -13.10 -15.78 -24.09
N LYS A 40 -14.22 -15.56 -23.38
CA LYS A 40 -14.76 -14.22 -23.13
C LYS A 40 -13.77 -13.35 -22.36
N LEU A 41 -13.06 -13.90 -21.38
CA LEU A 41 -12.09 -13.15 -20.57
C LEU A 41 -10.84 -12.80 -21.38
N ILE A 42 -10.34 -13.72 -22.21
CA ILE A 42 -9.23 -13.46 -23.15
C ILE A 42 -9.63 -12.35 -24.13
N GLN A 43 -10.82 -12.44 -24.73
CA GLN A 43 -11.32 -11.40 -25.62
C GLN A 43 -11.44 -10.04 -24.90
N LEU A 44 -11.90 -10.03 -23.65
CA LEU A 44 -12.02 -8.81 -22.87
C LEU A 44 -10.65 -8.17 -22.57
N VAL A 45 -9.62 -8.99 -22.31
CA VAL A 45 -8.24 -8.51 -22.15
C VAL A 45 -7.73 -7.87 -23.44
N ASP A 46 -7.91 -8.53 -24.58
CA ASP A 46 -7.50 -7.99 -25.89
C ASP A 46 -8.19 -6.66 -26.17
N GLU A 47 -9.50 -6.57 -25.93
CA GLU A 47 -10.26 -5.33 -26.09
C GLU A 47 -9.79 -4.22 -25.12
N MET A 48 -9.45 -4.58 -23.89
CA MET A 48 -8.96 -3.64 -22.88
C MET A 48 -7.60 -3.05 -23.28
N VAL A 49 -6.66 -3.90 -23.72
CA VAL A 49 -5.33 -3.47 -24.19
C VAL A 49 -5.46 -2.60 -25.43
N GLN A 50 -6.27 -3.02 -26.41
CA GLN A 50 -6.53 -2.21 -27.60
C GLN A 50 -7.11 -0.84 -27.24
N THR A 51 -8.10 -0.79 -26.34
CA THR A 51 -8.71 0.48 -25.93
C THR A 51 -7.70 1.37 -25.19
N TYR A 52 -6.83 0.78 -24.37
CA TYR A 52 -5.74 1.48 -23.69
C TYR A 52 -4.72 2.08 -24.66
N GLU A 53 -4.35 1.37 -25.74
CA GLU A 53 -3.39 1.86 -26.76
C GLU A 53 -3.88 3.09 -27.53
N HIS A 54 -5.20 3.31 -27.59
CA HIS A 54 -5.79 4.49 -28.24
C HIS A 54 -5.88 5.71 -27.30
N GLN A 55 -5.53 5.56 -26.01
CA GLN A 55 -5.46 6.67 -25.06
C GLN A 55 -4.12 7.41 -25.14
N PRO A 56 -4.05 8.70 -24.75
CA PRO A 56 -2.80 9.45 -24.66
C PRO A 56 -1.97 9.01 -23.44
N THR A 57 -1.49 7.77 -23.44
CA THR A 57 -0.70 7.13 -22.38
C THR A 57 0.77 6.97 -22.80
N ILE A 58 1.63 6.58 -21.86
CA ILE A 58 3.05 6.33 -22.13
C ILE A 58 3.14 5.04 -22.95
N TRP A 59 3.75 5.11 -24.14
CA TRP A 59 4.01 3.93 -24.96
C TRP A 59 5.02 3.00 -24.27
N LEU A 60 4.67 1.73 -24.13
CA LEU A 60 5.50 0.69 -23.52
C LEU A 60 5.82 -0.37 -24.58
N ASP A 61 7.09 -0.72 -24.78
CA ASP A 61 7.50 -1.65 -25.85
C ASP A 61 7.19 -3.13 -25.50
N ASN A 62 7.15 -3.47 -24.21
CA ASN A 62 6.88 -4.82 -23.72
C ASN A 62 5.36 -5.10 -23.64
N SER A 63 4.91 -6.25 -24.18
CA SER A 63 3.50 -6.66 -24.18
C SER A 63 2.96 -6.89 -22.77
N ALA A 64 3.72 -7.57 -21.92
CA ALA A 64 3.29 -7.86 -20.55
C ALA A 64 3.16 -6.58 -19.70
N GLU A 65 4.08 -5.63 -19.87
CA GLU A 65 4.00 -4.33 -19.17
C GLU A 65 2.84 -3.48 -19.70
N ARG A 66 2.42 -3.66 -20.96
CA ARG A 66 1.24 -3.00 -21.54
C ARG A 66 -0.06 -3.56 -20.96
N GLU A 67 -0.16 -4.88 -20.85
CA GLU A 67 -1.30 -5.56 -20.20
C GLU A 67 -1.44 -5.09 -18.74
N ASP A 68 -0.36 -5.16 -17.97
CA ASP A 68 -0.35 -4.71 -16.57
C ASP A 68 -0.75 -3.22 -16.42
N ALA A 69 -0.32 -2.38 -17.36
CA ALA A 69 -0.67 -0.96 -17.37
C ALA A 69 -2.15 -0.72 -17.73
N ALA A 70 -2.71 -1.50 -18.67
CA ALA A 70 -4.12 -1.45 -19.02
C ALA A 70 -5.00 -1.90 -17.84
N PHE A 71 -4.63 -3.01 -17.19
CA PHE A 71 -5.28 -3.55 -16.00
C PHE A 71 -5.33 -2.52 -14.86
N ALA A 72 -4.20 -1.90 -14.56
CA ALA A 72 -4.11 -0.85 -13.54
C ALA A 72 -4.91 0.41 -13.91
N TYR A 73 -4.98 0.77 -15.20
CA TYR A 73 -5.74 1.93 -15.67
C TYR A 73 -7.25 1.76 -15.51
N TYR A 74 -7.77 0.56 -15.82
CA TYR A 74 -9.20 0.25 -15.70
C TYR A 74 -9.61 -0.30 -14.32
N GLY A 75 -8.66 -0.42 -13.38
CA GLY A 75 -8.93 -0.89 -12.02
C GLY A 75 -9.25 -2.39 -11.92
N VAL A 76 -8.77 -3.18 -12.89
CA VAL A 76 -8.96 -4.63 -12.94
C VAL A 76 -7.65 -5.30 -12.58
N GLU A 77 -7.36 -5.43 -11.28
CA GLU A 77 -6.18 -6.13 -10.79
C GLU A 77 -6.39 -7.66 -10.83
N GLU A 78 -5.32 -8.45 -11.00
CA GLU A 78 -5.31 -9.93 -10.88
C GLU A 78 -5.96 -10.76 -12.02
N ILE A 79 -6.16 -10.22 -13.23
CA ILE A 79 -6.76 -10.98 -14.37
C ILE A 79 -5.97 -12.26 -14.71
N GLY A 80 -4.64 -12.23 -14.63
CA GLY A 80 -3.82 -13.43 -14.86
C GLY A 80 -4.16 -14.58 -13.92
N GLU A 81 -4.39 -14.28 -12.63
CA GLU A 81 -4.79 -15.29 -11.63
C GLU A 81 -6.19 -15.84 -11.91
N LEU A 82 -7.08 -14.99 -12.44
CA LEU A 82 -8.43 -15.38 -12.83
C LEU A 82 -8.42 -16.30 -14.06
N LEU A 83 -7.61 -15.99 -15.07
CA LEU A 83 -7.42 -16.83 -16.26
C LEU A 83 -6.91 -18.23 -15.87
N ASP A 84 -5.90 -18.30 -15.00
CA ASP A 84 -5.37 -19.57 -14.49
C ASP A 84 -6.43 -20.39 -13.75
N HIS A 85 -7.25 -19.74 -12.90
CA HIS A 85 -8.33 -20.41 -12.18
C HIS A 85 -9.40 -20.98 -13.12
N ILE A 86 -9.85 -20.19 -14.09
CA ILE A 86 -10.86 -20.63 -15.06
C ILE A 86 -10.30 -21.76 -15.93
N ALA A 87 -9.05 -21.67 -16.38
CA ALA A 87 -8.38 -22.73 -17.12
C ALA A 87 -8.32 -24.04 -16.32
N ALA A 88 -7.97 -23.97 -15.02
CA ALA A 88 -7.99 -25.14 -14.15
C ALA A 88 -9.40 -25.76 -14.00
N LYS A 89 -10.47 -24.95 -14.00
CA LYS A 89 -11.86 -25.45 -14.01
C LYS A 89 -12.23 -26.10 -15.33
N ALA A 90 -11.73 -25.60 -16.46
CA ALA A 90 -11.90 -26.25 -17.75
C ALA A 90 -11.22 -27.63 -17.78
N GLU A 91 -9.97 -27.72 -17.32
CA GLU A 91 -9.26 -29.00 -17.18
C GLU A 91 -10.01 -29.97 -16.25
N GLN A 92 -10.57 -29.49 -15.14
CA GLN A 92 -11.37 -30.30 -14.22
C GLN A 92 -12.63 -30.87 -14.90
N LEU A 93 -13.34 -30.08 -15.70
CA LEU A 93 -14.52 -30.55 -16.43
C LEU A 93 -14.15 -31.62 -17.47
N ILE A 94 -13.01 -31.48 -18.15
CA ILE A 94 -12.48 -32.50 -19.08
C ILE A 94 -12.09 -33.79 -18.34
N ALA A 95 -11.48 -33.66 -17.16
CA ALA A 95 -11.14 -34.81 -16.31
C ALA A 95 -12.41 -35.55 -15.86
N ILE A 96 -13.48 -34.81 -15.52
CA ILE A 96 -14.79 -35.40 -15.19
C ILE A 96 -15.35 -36.16 -16.39
N ASP A 97 -15.31 -35.60 -17.61
CA ASP A 97 -15.77 -36.32 -18.81
C ASP A 97 -15.01 -37.63 -19.02
N THR A 98 -13.70 -37.59 -18.78
CA THR A 98 -12.84 -38.77 -18.85
C THR A 98 -13.23 -39.82 -17.81
N ALA A 99 -13.50 -39.40 -16.57
CA ALA A 99 -13.96 -40.29 -15.50
C ALA A 99 -15.33 -40.91 -15.83
N ILE A 100 -16.27 -40.12 -16.37
CA ILE A 100 -17.59 -40.61 -16.80
C ILE A 100 -17.44 -41.68 -17.88
N GLY A 101 -16.54 -41.47 -18.84
CA GLY A 101 -16.26 -42.44 -19.91
C GLY A 101 -15.67 -43.77 -19.43
N GLN A 102 -15.11 -43.81 -18.21
CA GLN A 102 -14.51 -45.00 -17.60
C GLN A 102 -15.46 -45.78 -16.69
N ILE A 103 -16.68 -45.28 -16.44
CA ILE A 103 -17.65 -45.93 -15.55
C ILE A 103 -18.04 -47.30 -16.11
N GLU A 104 -17.89 -48.32 -15.28
CA GLU A 104 -18.29 -49.69 -15.63
C GLU A 104 -19.81 -49.78 -15.83
N SER A 105 -20.20 -50.39 -16.95
CA SER A 105 -21.60 -50.67 -17.26
C SER A 105 -22.00 -52.01 -16.66
N THR A 106 -23.19 -52.04 -16.07
CA THR A 106 -23.80 -53.25 -15.54
C THR A 106 -24.91 -53.72 -16.47
N ASP A 107 -25.19 -55.02 -16.48
CA ASP A 107 -26.30 -55.59 -17.26
C ASP A 107 -27.68 -55.27 -16.65
N HIS A 108 -27.72 -54.71 -15.43
CA HIS A 108 -28.95 -54.47 -14.68
C HIS A 108 -29.56 -53.10 -14.97
N VAL A 109 -30.88 -53.09 -15.19
CA VAL A 109 -31.65 -51.86 -15.38
C VAL A 109 -31.85 -51.16 -14.04
N PHE A 110 -31.24 -49.98 -13.88
CA PHE A 110 -31.50 -49.12 -12.72
C PHE A 110 -32.77 -48.30 -12.91
N VAL A 111 -33.57 -48.19 -11.86
CA VAL A 111 -34.87 -47.51 -11.83
C VAL A 111 -35.77 -47.98 -12.99
N PRO A 112 -36.30 -49.22 -12.93
CA PRO A 112 -37.15 -49.76 -13.99
C PRO A 112 -38.42 -48.91 -14.19
N PRO A 113 -39.05 -49.00 -15.38
CA PRO A 113 -40.27 -48.26 -15.66
C PRO A 113 -41.41 -48.79 -14.78
N ASP A 114 -42.32 -47.90 -14.35
CA ASP A 114 -43.52 -48.33 -13.64
C ASP A 114 -44.35 -49.28 -14.53
N GLU A 115 -44.90 -50.35 -13.94
CA GLU A 115 -45.82 -51.24 -14.63
C GLU A 115 -47.08 -50.45 -15.05
N ARG A 116 -47.13 -50.05 -16.32
CA ARG A 116 -48.34 -49.50 -16.94
C ARG A 116 -49.07 -50.61 -17.68
N PRO A 117 -50.41 -50.70 -17.57
CA PRO A 117 -51.21 -51.37 -18.59
C PRO A 117 -50.92 -50.71 -19.94
N GLY A 118 -50.91 -51.51 -21.02
CA GLY A 118 -50.43 -51.14 -22.36
C GLY A 118 -50.96 -49.83 -22.99
N PRO A 119 -50.41 -49.43 -24.14
CA PRO A 119 -50.38 -48.04 -24.59
C PRO A 119 -51.75 -47.49 -24.97
N THR A 120 -52.17 -46.40 -24.35
CA THR A 120 -53.12 -45.46 -24.97
C THR A 120 -52.33 -44.54 -25.89
N THR A 121 -52.36 -44.85 -27.17
CA THR A 121 -52.03 -43.91 -28.25
C THR A 121 -53.02 -42.74 -28.20
N SER A 122 -52.63 -41.64 -27.57
CA SER A 122 -53.16 -40.32 -27.91
C SER A 122 -52.00 -39.47 -28.44
N VAL A 123 -51.89 -39.46 -29.77
CA VAL A 123 -51.10 -38.48 -30.50
C VAL A 123 -51.80 -37.14 -30.31
N SER A 124 -51.24 -36.25 -29.48
CA SER A 124 -51.55 -34.82 -29.58
C SER A 124 -50.38 -34.12 -30.25
N GLU A 125 -50.66 -33.59 -31.43
CA GLU A 125 -49.78 -32.68 -32.15
C GLU A 125 -49.78 -31.34 -31.42
N ALA A 126 -48.73 -31.11 -30.62
CA ALA A 126 -48.34 -29.77 -30.19
C ALA A 126 -46.99 -29.43 -30.85
N PRO A 127 -46.74 -28.16 -31.18
CA PRO A 127 -45.70 -27.79 -32.13
C PRO A 127 -44.31 -28.17 -31.61
N ASN A 128 -43.56 -28.88 -32.46
CA ASN A 128 -42.15 -29.22 -32.30
C ASN A 128 -41.31 -27.98 -31.98
N HIS A 129 -41.03 -27.76 -30.70
CA HIS A 129 -39.71 -27.27 -30.31
C HIS A 129 -38.84 -28.52 -30.19
N GLU A 130 -37.70 -28.56 -30.88
CA GLU A 130 -36.65 -29.55 -30.63
C GLU A 130 -36.29 -29.47 -29.13
N ARG A 131 -36.85 -30.39 -28.35
CA ARG A 131 -36.55 -30.47 -26.92
C ARG A 131 -35.18 -31.11 -26.79
N VAL A 132 -34.27 -30.43 -26.09
CA VAL A 132 -32.97 -30.97 -25.68
C VAL A 132 -33.22 -32.32 -25.01
N THR A 133 -32.77 -33.41 -25.63
CA THR A 133 -33.02 -34.78 -25.15
C THR A 133 -32.02 -35.20 -24.06
N TYR A 134 -30.90 -34.50 -23.95
CA TYR A 134 -29.75 -34.81 -23.10
C TYR A 134 -29.41 -33.63 -22.18
N GLN A 135 -29.26 -33.89 -20.90
CA GLN A 135 -28.91 -32.93 -19.85
C GLN A 135 -27.78 -33.56 -19.02
N PRO A 136 -26.54 -33.06 -19.09
CA PRO A 136 -25.35 -33.63 -18.43
C PRO A 136 -25.37 -33.47 -16.90
N ARG A 137 -26.37 -34.06 -16.23
CA ARG A 137 -26.61 -33.91 -14.80
C ARG A 137 -25.61 -34.70 -13.97
N LEU A 138 -25.15 -35.85 -14.46
CA LEU A 138 -24.06 -36.60 -13.83
C LEU A 138 -22.78 -35.76 -13.76
N LYS A 139 -22.40 -35.09 -14.86
CA LYS A 139 -21.25 -34.19 -14.91
C LYS A 139 -21.36 -33.06 -13.90
N ILE A 140 -22.53 -32.42 -13.81
CA ILE A 140 -22.80 -31.38 -12.81
C ILE A 140 -22.65 -31.91 -11.38
N LEU A 141 -23.22 -33.10 -11.08
CA LEU A 141 -23.09 -33.71 -9.75
C LEU A 141 -21.61 -33.91 -9.39
N LEU A 142 -20.82 -34.51 -10.28
CA LEU A 142 -19.40 -34.76 -10.04
C LEU A 142 -18.61 -33.46 -9.87
N PHE A 143 -18.93 -32.43 -10.67
CA PHE A 143 -18.32 -31.11 -10.53
C PHE A 143 -18.65 -30.46 -9.19
N ILE A 144 -19.91 -30.54 -8.73
CA ILE A 144 -20.34 -30.04 -7.42
C ILE A 144 -19.62 -30.78 -6.28
N LEU A 145 -19.52 -32.10 -6.36
CA LEU A 145 -18.83 -32.90 -5.34
C LEU A 145 -17.37 -32.48 -5.17
N ALA A 146 -16.66 -32.26 -6.27
CA ALA A 146 -15.27 -31.82 -6.23
C ALA A 146 -15.13 -30.39 -5.68
N ASN A 147 -16.07 -29.49 -6.00
CA ASN A 147 -15.94 -28.06 -5.71
C ASN A 147 -16.55 -27.61 -4.38
N GLU A 148 -17.67 -28.19 -3.95
CA GLU A 148 -18.37 -27.84 -2.70
C GLU A 148 -17.99 -28.77 -1.55
N PHE A 149 -17.71 -30.05 -1.85
CA PHE A 149 -17.49 -31.08 -0.83
C PHE A 149 -16.06 -31.64 -0.84
N GLY A 150 -15.22 -31.24 -1.79
CA GLY A 150 -13.83 -31.70 -1.88
C GLY A 150 -13.69 -33.18 -2.24
N ILE A 151 -14.71 -33.78 -2.87
CA ILE A 151 -14.73 -35.20 -3.25
C ILE A 151 -14.46 -35.29 -4.75
N GLU A 152 -13.26 -35.73 -5.11
CA GLU A 152 -12.86 -35.85 -6.51
C GLU A 152 -13.54 -37.05 -7.20
N PRO A 153 -13.84 -36.98 -8.51
CA PRO A 153 -14.44 -38.10 -9.25
C PRO A 153 -13.59 -39.37 -9.26
N SER A 154 -12.27 -39.24 -9.08
CA SER A 154 -11.31 -40.34 -9.01
C SER A 154 -11.06 -40.87 -7.60
N ASP A 155 -11.75 -40.35 -6.59
CA ASP A 155 -11.61 -40.81 -5.20
C ASP A 155 -12.13 -42.25 -5.07
N GLU A 156 -11.32 -43.15 -4.49
CA GLU A 156 -11.69 -44.56 -4.28
C GLU A 156 -12.94 -44.73 -3.40
N SER A 157 -13.26 -43.71 -2.59
CA SER A 157 -14.48 -43.70 -1.77
C SER A 157 -15.75 -43.45 -2.58
N LEU A 158 -15.66 -42.80 -3.76
CA LEU A 158 -16.80 -42.54 -4.63
C LEU A 158 -17.06 -43.76 -5.52
N GLN A 159 -18.26 -44.32 -5.43
CA GLN A 159 -18.64 -45.47 -6.25
C GLN A 159 -19.71 -45.07 -7.25
N ILE A 160 -19.40 -45.16 -8.54
CA ILE A 160 -20.32 -44.84 -9.62
C ILE A 160 -20.59 -46.11 -10.42
N ARG A 161 -21.87 -46.46 -10.59
CA ARG A 161 -22.30 -47.61 -11.41
C ARG A 161 -23.28 -47.14 -12.48
N ARG A 162 -23.08 -47.62 -13.71
CA ARG A 162 -23.99 -47.35 -14.82
C ARG A 162 -24.94 -48.55 -15.00
N GLY A 163 -26.24 -48.29 -14.98
CA GLY A 163 -27.24 -49.31 -15.31
C GLY A 163 -27.32 -49.59 -16.81
N SER A 164 -28.21 -50.49 -17.21
CA SER A 164 -28.55 -50.76 -18.61
C SER A 164 -29.88 -50.12 -19.05
N VAL A 165 -30.09 -50.06 -20.35
CA VAL A 165 -31.35 -49.68 -20.99
C VAL A 165 -31.81 -50.84 -21.87
N GLU A 166 -33.07 -51.24 -21.73
CA GLU A 166 -33.68 -52.24 -22.59
C GLU A 166 -34.39 -51.59 -23.78
N THR A 167 -34.47 -52.31 -24.91
CA THR A 167 -35.08 -51.83 -26.16
C THR A 167 -36.55 -51.44 -26.03
N ALA A 168 -37.26 -51.97 -25.03
CA ALA A 168 -38.67 -51.65 -24.77
C ALA A 168 -38.86 -50.33 -24.00
N MET A 169 -37.77 -49.72 -23.50
CA MET A 169 -37.84 -48.50 -22.70
C MET A 169 -37.88 -47.26 -23.60
N MET A 170 -38.64 -46.24 -23.16
CA MET A 170 -38.69 -44.94 -23.84
C MET A 170 -37.40 -44.12 -23.64
N ARG A 171 -36.63 -44.38 -22.58
CA ARG A 171 -35.37 -43.68 -22.29
C ARG A 171 -34.24 -44.26 -23.16
N GLN A 172 -33.32 -43.40 -23.59
CA GLN A 172 -32.15 -43.81 -24.39
C GLN A 172 -30.87 -43.93 -23.54
N GLU A 173 -30.78 -43.23 -22.40
CA GLU A 173 -29.68 -43.34 -21.45
C GLU A 173 -30.11 -44.04 -20.15
N PRO A 174 -29.21 -44.79 -19.49
CA PRO A 174 -29.49 -45.44 -18.22
C PRO A 174 -29.47 -44.45 -17.06
N TYR A 175 -29.96 -44.92 -15.92
CA TYR A 175 -29.67 -44.29 -14.63
C TYR A 175 -28.26 -44.67 -14.18
N HIS A 176 -27.60 -43.73 -13.52
CA HIS A 176 -26.37 -43.94 -12.77
C HIS A 176 -26.71 -43.94 -11.28
N GLU A 177 -26.07 -44.84 -10.55
CA GLU A 177 -26.05 -44.80 -9.09
C GLU A 177 -24.69 -44.27 -8.65
N VAL A 178 -24.72 -43.20 -7.87
CA VAL A 178 -23.55 -42.55 -7.30
C VAL A 178 -23.63 -42.69 -5.78
N THR A 179 -22.80 -43.54 -5.20
CA THR A 179 -22.70 -43.71 -3.76
C THR A 179 -21.55 -42.86 -3.24
N ILE A 180 -21.86 -42.00 -2.27
CA ILE A 180 -20.96 -40.99 -1.70
C ILE A 180 -20.87 -41.25 -0.19
N PRO A 181 -20.06 -42.23 0.25
CA PRO A 181 -19.92 -42.59 1.66
C PRO A 181 -19.54 -41.42 2.57
N PRO A 182 -18.63 -40.48 2.19
CA PRO A 182 -18.28 -39.35 3.06
C PRO A 182 -19.46 -38.44 3.43
N LEU A 183 -20.49 -38.37 2.58
CA LEU A 183 -21.71 -37.59 2.84
C LEU A 183 -22.88 -38.47 3.32
N GLU A 184 -22.66 -39.78 3.45
CA GLU A 184 -23.71 -40.76 3.71
C GLU A 184 -24.87 -40.62 2.70
N ARG A 185 -24.56 -40.36 1.43
CA ARG A 185 -25.55 -40.17 0.35
C ARG A 185 -25.47 -41.22 -0.75
N THR A 186 -26.64 -41.54 -1.32
CA THR A 186 -26.75 -42.25 -2.59
C THR A 186 -27.62 -41.43 -3.54
N VAL A 187 -27.12 -41.18 -4.76
CA VAL A 187 -27.81 -40.41 -5.79
C VAL A 187 -28.14 -41.31 -6.98
N LEU A 188 -29.40 -41.30 -7.41
CA LEU A 188 -29.87 -41.92 -8.65
C LEU A 188 -30.13 -40.82 -9.67
N ILE A 189 -29.32 -40.78 -10.74
CA ILE A 189 -29.30 -39.68 -11.70
C ILE A 189 -29.37 -40.19 -13.14
N CYS A 190 -30.10 -39.48 -13.99
CA CYS A 190 -30.22 -39.81 -15.41
C CYS A 190 -30.16 -38.53 -16.23
N ASP A 191 -29.39 -38.57 -17.31
CA ASP A 191 -29.14 -37.41 -18.17
C ASP A 191 -30.24 -37.20 -19.22
N VAL A 192 -31.22 -38.10 -19.34
CA VAL A 192 -32.34 -37.88 -20.29
C VAL A 192 -33.35 -36.89 -19.72
N TYR A 193 -33.75 -35.93 -20.55
CA TYR A 193 -34.75 -34.91 -20.23
C TYR A 193 -36.03 -35.49 -19.61
N GLY A 194 -36.54 -34.82 -18.58
CA GLY A 194 -37.79 -35.20 -17.90
C GLY A 194 -37.67 -36.36 -16.90
N ASN A 195 -36.51 -37.02 -16.78
CA ASN A 195 -36.23 -37.93 -15.67
C ASN A 195 -35.93 -37.16 -14.39
N GLY A 196 -36.24 -37.73 -13.22
CA GLY A 196 -35.93 -37.11 -11.92
C GLY A 196 -34.57 -37.58 -11.38
N THR A 197 -33.88 -36.70 -10.66
CA THR A 197 -32.71 -37.03 -9.86
C THR A 197 -33.16 -37.28 -8.43
N PHE A 198 -32.79 -38.41 -7.84
CA PHE A 198 -33.17 -38.76 -6.47
C PHE A 198 -31.93 -38.79 -5.59
N VAL A 199 -31.95 -38.09 -4.46
CA VAL A 199 -30.88 -38.07 -3.47
C VAL A 199 -31.42 -38.71 -2.20
N PHE A 200 -30.73 -39.73 -1.68
CA PHE A 200 -31.10 -40.44 -0.47
C PHE A 200 -30.03 -40.33 0.60
N ASP A 201 -30.47 -40.16 1.84
CA ASP A 201 -29.67 -40.24 3.06
C ASP A 201 -29.59 -41.70 3.51
N THR A 202 -28.39 -42.28 3.38
CA THR A 202 -28.12 -43.68 3.68
C THR A 202 -28.09 -44.00 5.16
N ALA A 203 -27.93 -43.00 6.04
CA ALA A 203 -27.99 -43.17 7.49
C ALA A 203 -29.43 -43.22 8.01
N ARG A 204 -30.36 -42.63 7.26
CA ARG A 204 -31.80 -42.56 7.62
C ARG A 204 -32.65 -43.64 6.94
N LEU A 205 -32.04 -44.47 6.10
CA LEU A 205 -32.68 -45.60 5.45
C LEU A 205 -32.28 -46.95 6.10
N PRO A 206 -33.22 -47.89 6.26
CA PRO A 206 -32.87 -49.27 6.61
C PRO A 206 -31.95 -49.90 5.55
N GLU A 207 -31.05 -50.77 5.98
CA GLU A 207 -30.09 -51.46 5.09
C GLU A 207 -30.79 -52.25 3.97
N GLU A 208 -31.94 -52.86 4.27
CA GLU A 208 -32.75 -53.58 3.28
C GLU A 208 -33.32 -52.68 2.18
N GLU A 209 -33.70 -51.44 2.51
CA GLU A 209 -34.19 -50.44 1.55
C GLU A 209 -33.02 -49.88 0.74
N ARG A 210 -31.91 -49.58 1.40
CA ARG A 210 -30.68 -49.09 0.77
C ARG A 210 -30.17 -50.03 -0.33
N ALA A 211 -30.19 -51.34 -0.07
CA ALA A 211 -29.75 -52.35 -1.04
C ALA A 211 -30.66 -52.48 -2.28
N LYS A 212 -31.90 -51.98 -2.21
CA LYS A 212 -32.92 -52.14 -3.27
C LYS A 212 -33.20 -50.86 -4.07
N LEU A 213 -32.60 -49.73 -3.71
CA LEU A 213 -32.88 -48.43 -4.33
C LEU A 213 -32.77 -48.46 -5.86
N THR A 214 -31.78 -49.16 -6.43
CA THR A 214 -31.63 -49.27 -7.89
C THR A 214 -32.68 -50.14 -8.57
N ALA A 215 -33.32 -51.06 -7.84
CA ALA A 215 -34.34 -51.96 -8.37
C ALA A 215 -35.76 -51.36 -8.31
N TYR A 216 -35.95 -50.24 -7.60
CA TYR A 216 -37.25 -49.60 -7.44
C TYR A 216 -37.63 -48.71 -8.63
N THR A 217 -38.92 -48.74 -9.00
CA THR A 217 -39.48 -47.80 -9.96
C THR A 217 -39.56 -46.39 -9.38
N LYS A 218 -39.80 -45.38 -10.22
CA LYS A 218 -39.95 -43.98 -9.76
C LYS A 218 -41.07 -43.83 -8.73
N THR A 219 -42.18 -44.53 -8.90
CA THR A 219 -43.31 -44.51 -7.95
C THR A 219 -42.93 -45.17 -6.63
N GLN A 220 -42.16 -46.26 -6.67
CA GLN A 220 -41.67 -46.94 -5.47
C GLN A 220 -40.66 -46.08 -4.71
N LEU A 221 -39.74 -45.40 -5.41
CA LEU A 221 -38.80 -44.44 -4.80
C LEU A 221 -39.53 -43.29 -4.10
N ALA A 222 -40.59 -42.75 -4.71
CA ALA A 222 -41.45 -41.77 -4.06
C ALA A 222 -42.15 -42.35 -2.81
N GLY A 223 -42.62 -43.60 -2.88
CA GLY A 223 -43.20 -44.32 -1.74
C GLY A 223 -42.21 -44.50 -0.58
N VAL A 224 -40.93 -44.77 -0.86
CA VAL A 224 -39.87 -44.84 0.18
C VAL A 224 -39.70 -43.48 0.88
N MET A 225 -39.73 -42.38 0.12
CA MET A 225 -39.64 -41.02 0.68
C MET A 225 -40.87 -40.64 1.52
N GLU A 226 -42.06 -41.13 1.16
CA GLU A 226 -43.29 -40.97 1.97
C GLU A 226 -43.25 -41.81 3.26
N GLN A 227 -42.76 -43.05 3.17
CA GLN A 227 -42.68 -43.97 4.30
C GLN A 227 -41.62 -43.56 5.33
N TYR A 228 -40.51 -42.98 4.88
CA TYR A 228 -39.41 -42.52 5.73
C TYR A 228 -39.17 -41.00 5.56
N PRO A 229 -39.91 -40.14 6.26
CA PRO A 229 -39.82 -38.69 6.07
C PRO A 229 -38.41 -38.12 6.22
N GLY A 230 -37.94 -37.44 5.17
CA GLY A 230 -36.62 -36.82 5.11
C GLY A 230 -35.47 -37.81 4.89
N CYS A 231 -35.74 -39.03 4.41
CA CYS A 231 -34.72 -39.97 3.96
C CYS A 231 -34.21 -39.68 2.55
N GLY A 232 -34.87 -38.78 1.81
CA GLY A 232 -34.44 -38.41 0.48
C GLY A 232 -35.27 -37.28 -0.13
N ALA A 233 -34.80 -36.76 -1.26
CA ALA A 233 -35.42 -35.69 -2.02
C ALA A 233 -35.35 -35.98 -3.53
N MET A 234 -36.41 -35.61 -4.25
CA MET A 234 -36.41 -35.59 -5.71
C MET A 234 -36.05 -34.18 -6.19
N VAL A 235 -34.89 -34.05 -6.84
CA VAL A 235 -34.39 -32.79 -7.41
C VAL A 235 -34.86 -32.68 -8.86
N ARG A 236 -35.65 -31.63 -9.13
CA ARG A 236 -36.13 -31.32 -10.48
C ARG A 236 -35.05 -30.58 -11.25
N CYS A 237 -34.93 -30.91 -12.52
CA CYS A 237 -34.03 -30.22 -13.44
C CYS A 237 -34.73 -28.95 -13.98
N ASP A 238 -34.55 -27.85 -13.25
CA ASP A 238 -34.98 -26.50 -13.57
C ASP A 238 -33.80 -25.51 -13.43
N ASP A 239 -34.04 -24.22 -13.59
CA ASP A 239 -33.03 -23.15 -13.48
C ASP A 239 -32.32 -23.13 -12.11
N TYR A 240 -32.87 -23.81 -11.10
CA TYR A 240 -32.33 -23.91 -9.75
C TYR A 240 -31.81 -25.32 -9.43
N PHE A 241 -31.60 -26.16 -10.44
CA PHE A 241 -31.12 -27.54 -10.27
C PHE A 241 -29.86 -27.64 -9.42
N VAL A 242 -28.84 -26.80 -9.69
CA VAL A 242 -27.56 -26.79 -8.95
C VAL A 242 -27.78 -26.45 -7.47
N PRO A 243 -28.39 -25.30 -7.10
CA PRO A 243 -28.68 -24.99 -5.70
C PRO A 243 -29.51 -26.07 -4.99
N HIS A 244 -30.52 -26.62 -5.64
CA HIS A 244 -31.34 -27.69 -5.07
C HIS A 244 -30.55 -28.98 -4.83
N LEU A 245 -29.63 -29.31 -5.75
CA LEU A 245 -28.76 -30.48 -5.63
C LEU A 245 -27.75 -30.31 -4.50
N VAL A 246 -27.11 -29.14 -4.39
CA VAL A 246 -26.20 -28.81 -3.27
C VAL A 246 -26.93 -28.92 -1.93
N GLY A 247 -28.12 -28.33 -1.82
CA GLY A 247 -28.94 -28.41 -0.60
C GLY A 247 -29.33 -29.84 -0.23
N ALA A 248 -29.67 -30.67 -1.21
CA ALA A 248 -30.01 -32.08 -0.97
C ALA A 248 -28.80 -32.91 -0.50
N LEU A 249 -27.58 -32.55 -0.89
CA LEU A 249 -26.35 -33.19 -0.44
C LEU A 249 -25.95 -32.76 0.98
N ALA A 250 -26.09 -31.48 1.32
CA ALA A 250 -25.59 -30.85 2.57
C ALA A 250 -26.53 -30.94 3.80
N ASP A 251 -27.39 -31.98 3.91
CA ASP A 251 -28.33 -32.26 5.02
C ASP A 251 -29.69 -31.53 5.04
N ASP A 252 -29.95 -30.52 4.20
CA ASP A 252 -31.26 -29.82 4.20
C ASP A 252 -32.27 -30.44 3.22
N LEU A 253 -32.58 -31.72 3.44
CA LEU A 253 -33.62 -32.45 2.69
C LEU A 253 -35.05 -31.93 2.97
N ARG A 254 -35.22 -30.95 3.87
CA ARG A 254 -36.53 -30.48 4.35
C ARG A 254 -37.01 -29.22 3.63
N GLN A 255 -36.12 -28.34 3.15
CA GLN A 255 -36.52 -27.12 2.42
C GLN A 255 -35.50 -26.69 1.34
N PRO A 256 -35.67 -27.12 0.08
CA PRO A 256 -34.81 -26.65 -1.03
C PRO A 256 -34.92 -25.15 -1.34
N VAL A 257 -35.97 -24.46 -0.85
CA VAL A 257 -36.44 -23.17 -1.39
C VAL A 257 -35.82 -21.94 -0.70
N GLU A 258 -35.45 -22.00 0.58
CA GLU A 258 -34.92 -20.82 1.30
C GLU A 258 -33.39 -20.65 1.19
N MET A 259 -32.64 -21.75 1.05
CA MET A 259 -31.17 -21.74 0.89
C MET A 259 -30.68 -21.47 -0.54
N GLY A 260 -31.53 -21.70 -1.56
CA GLY A 260 -31.17 -21.56 -2.98
C GLY A 260 -30.76 -20.16 -3.44
N ARG A 261 -30.98 -19.13 -2.60
CA ARG A 261 -30.51 -17.76 -2.87
C ARG A 261 -29.04 -17.53 -2.54
N GLN A 262 -28.44 -18.33 -1.65
CA GLN A 262 -27.05 -18.14 -1.24
C GLN A 262 -26.05 -18.86 -2.15
N HIS A 263 -26.43 -19.99 -2.76
CA HIS A 263 -25.55 -20.82 -3.60
C HIS A 263 -25.98 -20.76 -5.06
N GLN A 264 -25.69 -19.64 -5.76
CA GLN A 264 -26.07 -19.48 -7.17
C GLN A 264 -25.25 -20.36 -8.15
N GLY A 265 -24.38 -21.24 -7.66
CA GLY A 265 -23.58 -22.13 -8.53
C GLY A 265 -22.50 -21.40 -9.33
N ASN A 266 -21.92 -20.32 -8.80
CA ASN A 266 -20.85 -19.57 -9.48
C ASN A 266 -19.49 -20.11 -9.05
N TYR A 267 -18.87 -20.96 -9.87
CA TYR A 267 -17.61 -21.65 -9.57
C TYR A 267 -16.37 -21.00 -10.22
N LEU A 268 -16.60 -20.06 -11.14
CA LEU A 268 -15.54 -19.34 -11.86
C LEU A 268 -14.96 -18.17 -11.09
N SER A 269 -15.65 -17.71 -10.04
CA SER A 269 -15.16 -16.64 -9.17
C SER A 269 -14.29 -17.22 -8.05
N PRO A 270 -12.98 -16.90 -7.99
CA PRO A 270 -12.09 -17.33 -6.90
C PRO A 270 -12.54 -16.79 -5.52
N ARG A 271 -13.31 -15.69 -5.51
CA ARG A 271 -13.80 -15.01 -4.29
C ARG A 271 -14.91 -15.79 -3.58
N ARG A 272 -15.79 -16.49 -4.31
CA ARG A 272 -16.90 -17.25 -3.71
C ARG A 272 -16.48 -18.56 -3.05
N MET A 273 -15.43 -19.22 -3.56
CA MET A 273 -14.87 -20.41 -2.90
C MET A 273 -14.26 -20.08 -1.52
N ILE A 274 -13.76 -18.84 -1.35
CA ILE A 274 -13.27 -18.30 -0.07
C ILE A 274 -14.44 -18.01 0.88
N GLU A 275 -15.55 -17.48 0.38
CA GLU A 275 -16.75 -17.21 1.16
C GLU A 275 -17.52 -18.49 1.56
N ALA A 276 -17.57 -19.51 0.69
CA ALA A 276 -18.24 -20.80 0.92
C ALA A 276 -17.52 -21.66 1.98
N MET A 277 -16.20 -21.57 2.08
CA MET A 277 -15.39 -22.25 3.11
C MET A 277 -15.46 -21.57 4.50
N GLY A 278 -16.27 -20.52 4.67
CA GLY A 278 -16.42 -19.79 5.93
C GLY A 278 -15.13 -19.11 6.43
N GLY A 279 -14.13 -18.95 5.56
CA GLY A 279 -12.78 -18.56 5.94
C GLY A 279 -12.18 -17.47 5.06
N LEU A 280 -11.66 -16.41 5.67
CA LEU A 280 -10.99 -15.31 4.98
C LEU A 280 -9.55 -15.68 4.65
N THR A 281 -9.14 -15.54 3.38
CA THR A 281 -7.72 -15.62 3.02
C THR A 281 -6.97 -14.39 3.53
N ILE A 282 -5.63 -14.43 3.53
CA ILE A 282 -4.83 -13.23 3.84
C ILE A 282 -5.22 -12.06 2.91
N ASN A 283 -5.47 -12.31 1.62
CA ASN A 283 -5.94 -11.30 0.66
C ASN A 283 -7.35 -10.79 1.05
N GLY A 284 -8.30 -11.69 1.28
CA GLY A 284 -9.66 -11.28 1.68
C GLY A 284 -9.69 -10.51 3.00
N LEU A 285 -8.84 -10.88 3.96
CA LEU A 285 -8.69 -10.18 5.24
C LEU A 285 -7.96 -8.83 5.05
N ALA A 286 -6.98 -8.77 4.15
CA ALA A 286 -6.31 -7.54 3.77
C ALA A 286 -7.27 -6.52 3.15
N ASP A 287 -8.09 -6.96 2.20
CA ASP A 287 -9.09 -6.13 1.53
C ASP A 287 -10.16 -5.66 2.50
N LYS A 288 -10.71 -6.58 3.31
CA LYS A 288 -11.73 -6.28 4.33
C LYS A 288 -11.25 -5.24 5.35
N LEU A 289 -9.98 -5.31 5.74
CA LEU A 289 -9.39 -4.44 6.75
C LEU A 289 -8.67 -3.22 6.14
N GLY A 290 -8.64 -3.08 4.81
CA GLY A 290 -7.90 -2.03 4.10
C GLY A 290 -6.38 -2.06 4.34
N VAL A 291 -5.80 -3.17 4.77
CA VAL A 291 -4.37 -3.33 5.06
C VAL A 291 -3.67 -4.11 3.95
N LYS A 292 -2.35 -3.98 3.81
CA LYS A 292 -1.63 -4.73 2.77
C LYS A 292 -1.47 -6.19 3.15
N TYR A 293 -1.59 -7.11 2.18
CA TYR A 293 -1.35 -8.55 2.33
C TYR A 293 -0.17 -8.89 3.25
N ARG A 294 1.01 -8.29 3.02
CA ARG A 294 2.23 -8.61 3.81
C ARG A 294 2.10 -8.29 5.30
N VAL A 295 1.30 -7.30 5.66
CA VAL A 295 1.07 -6.92 7.07
C VAL A 295 0.22 -7.98 7.74
N VAL A 296 -0.87 -8.38 7.10
CA VAL A 296 -1.74 -9.47 7.56
C VAL A 296 -0.99 -10.79 7.63
N ALA A 297 -0.21 -11.13 6.59
CA ALA A 297 0.60 -12.34 6.55
C ALA A 297 1.60 -12.40 7.70
N THR A 298 2.29 -11.29 7.98
CA THR A 298 3.30 -11.22 9.06
C THR A 298 2.66 -11.41 10.43
N ILE A 299 1.53 -10.75 10.68
CA ILE A 299 0.80 -10.86 11.95
C ILE A 299 0.20 -12.27 12.10
N ALA A 300 -0.38 -12.83 11.05
CA ALA A 300 -0.89 -14.19 11.06
C ALA A 300 0.20 -15.23 11.37
N THR A 301 1.35 -15.17 10.67
CA THR A 301 2.48 -16.07 10.95
C THR A 301 3.02 -15.90 12.38
N GLN A 302 3.03 -14.67 12.90
CA GLN A 302 3.45 -14.40 14.26
C GLN A 302 2.48 -15.03 15.28
N LEU A 303 1.17 -14.83 15.09
CA LEU A 303 0.14 -15.37 15.98
C LEU A 303 0.02 -16.89 15.91
N GLU A 304 0.27 -17.48 14.74
CA GLU A 304 0.36 -18.94 14.55
C GLU A 304 1.57 -19.49 15.31
N ARG A 305 2.74 -18.87 15.17
CA ARG A 305 3.96 -19.25 15.90
C ARG A 305 3.81 -19.13 17.42
N ASP A 306 3.14 -18.08 17.86
CA ASP A 306 2.92 -17.80 19.28
C ASP A 306 1.73 -18.61 19.86
N GLY A 307 1.05 -19.41 19.03
CA GLY A 307 -0.02 -20.33 19.44
C GLY A 307 -1.39 -19.67 19.69
N PHE A 308 -1.55 -18.40 19.35
CA PHE A 308 -2.79 -17.64 19.60
C PHE A 308 -3.89 -17.89 18.57
N LEU A 309 -3.54 -18.35 17.36
CA LEU A 309 -4.51 -18.64 16.30
C LEU A 309 -5.10 -20.05 16.36
N GLY A 310 -4.54 -20.95 17.18
CA GLY A 310 -4.89 -22.36 17.14
C GLY A 310 -4.52 -23.03 15.81
N GLU A 311 -5.28 -24.04 15.41
CA GLU A 311 -5.08 -24.73 14.13
C GLU A 311 -5.58 -23.87 12.96
N VAL A 312 -4.65 -23.44 12.10
CA VAL A 312 -4.96 -22.64 10.91
C VAL A 312 -5.15 -23.56 9.72
N ALA A 313 -6.35 -23.55 9.14
CA ALA A 313 -6.66 -24.30 7.93
C ALA A 313 -5.79 -23.83 6.76
N LYS A 314 -5.40 -24.77 5.89
CA LYS A 314 -4.58 -24.47 4.71
C LYS A 314 -5.32 -24.94 3.47
N ARG A 315 -5.34 -24.07 2.46
CA ARG A 315 -5.81 -24.41 1.12
C ARG A 315 -4.63 -24.67 0.21
N ASP A 316 -4.74 -25.65 -0.65
CA ASP A 316 -3.83 -25.77 -1.77
C ASP A 316 -4.12 -24.68 -2.80
N TRP A 317 -3.07 -23.93 -3.13
CA TRP A 317 -3.10 -22.89 -4.15
C TRP A 317 -1.83 -22.99 -4.99
N CYS A 318 -1.94 -23.44 -6.23
CA CYS A 318 -0.81 -23.66 -7.15
C CYS A 318 0.31 -24.50 -6.51
N GLY A 319 -0.03 -25.62 -5.87
CA GLY A 319 0.92 -26.50 -5.18
C GLY A 319 1.58 -25.90 -3.93
N LYS A 320 1.07 -24.76 -3.44
CA LYS A 320 1.51 -24.11 -2.19
C LYS A 320 0.34 -24.04 -1.22
N GLN A 321 0.59 -24.54 -0.02
CA GLN A 321 -0.33 -24.45 1.10
C GLN A 321 -0.42 -22.99 1.57
N LYS A 322 -1.61 -22.40 1.47
CA LYS A 322 -1.91 -21.02 1.87
C LYS A 322 -2.89 -21.01 3.04
N PRO A 323 -2.68 -20.18 4.08
CA PRO A 323 -3.56 -20.16 5.24
C PRO A 323 -4.92 -19.53 4.91
N VAL A 324 -5.96 -20.11 5.52
CA VAL A 324 -7.35 -19.65 5.50
C VAL A 324 -7.79 -19.48 6.95
N PHE A 325 -8.33 -18.31 7.28
CA PHE A 325 -8.69 -17.96 8.66
C PHE A 325 -10.19 -18.09 8.87
N THR A 326 -10.59 -18.77 9.94
CA THR A 326 -11.99 -18.71 10.41
C THR A 326 -12.38 -17.29 10.81
N ARG A 327 -13.67 -17.04 10.98
CA ARG A 327 -14.16 -15.74 11.47
C ARG A 327 -13.50 -15.30 12.79
N GLU A 328 -13.34 -16.23 13.73
CA GLU A 328 -12.72 -15.96 15.04
C GLU A 328 -11.22 -15.65 14.92
N GLN A 329 -10.51 -16.39 14.07
CA GLN A 329 -9.10 -16.14 13.75
C GLN A 329 -8.92 -14.77 13.07
N ALA A 330 -9.82 -14.41 12.16
CA ALA A 330 -9.83 -13.11 11.50
C ALA A 330 -10.09 -11.95 12.48
N GLU A 331 -11.04 -12.12 13.42
CA GLU A 331 -11.33 -11.14 14.48
C GLU A 331 -10.12 -10.94 15.41
N LEU A 332 -9.39 -12.02 15.73
CA LEU A 332 -8.18 -11.95 16.55
C LEU A 332 -7.02 -11.25 15.82
N ILE A 333 -6.84 -11.52 14.53
CA ILE A 333 -5.87 -10.81 13.67
C ILE A 333 -6.22 -9.32 13.58
N GLU A 334 -7.50 -9.00 13.40
CA GLU A 334 -8.00 -7.62 13.37
C GLU A 334 -7.71 -6.88 14.68
N GLU A 335 -7.97 -7.50 15.83
CA GLU A 335 -7.74 -6.90 17.15
C GLU A 335 -6.25 -6.63 17.40
N VAL A 336 -5.37 -7.55 17.01
CA VAL A 336 -3.91 -7.38 17.11
C VAL A 336 -3.43 -6.27 16.16
N LEU A 337 -4.01 -6.17 14.97
CA LEU A 337 -3.74 -5.06 14.05
C LEU A 337 -4.19 -3.72 14.63
N LYS A 338 -5.28 -3.68 15.41
CA LYS A 338 -5.80 -2.47 16.11
C LYS A 338 -4.83 -2.03 17.19
N GLN A 339 -4.44 -2.97 18.04
CA GLN A 339 -3.50 -2.71 19.13
C GLN A 339 -2.12 -2.27 18.63
N LYS A 340 -1.68 -2.78 17.48
CA LYS A 340 -0.40 -2.40 16.87
C LYS A 340 -0.46 -1.14 15.99
N GLY A 341 -1.64 -0.53 15.81
CA GLY A 341 -1.81 0.68 14.99
C GLY A 341 -1.48 0.49 13.50
N MET A 342 -1.70 -0.72 12.96
CA MET A 342 -1.22 -1.13 11.64
C MET A 342 -2.24 -0.96 10.49
N PHE A 343 -3.35 -0.25 10.73
CA PHE A 343 -4.35 0.03 9.69
C PHE A 343 -3.81 1.06 8.67
N ASN A 344 -3.94 0.79 7.37
CA ASN A 344 -3.82 1.85 6.35
C ASN A 344 -5.09 2.71 6.40
N LEU A 345 -5.25 3.49 7.46
CA LEU A 345 -6.16 4.63 7.37
C LEU A 345 -5.41 5.77 6.68
N PRO A 346 -6.07 6.57 5.82
CA PRO A 346 -5.55 7.88 5.47
C PRO A 346 -5.14 8.60 6.77
N PRO A 347 -4.06 9.41 6.74
CA PRO A 347 -3.61 10.11 7.94
C PRO A 347 -4.79 10.86 8.56
N PRO A 348 -4.95 10.86 9.89
CA PRO A 348 -6.07 11.55 10.53
C PRO A 348 -6.14 13.00 10.05
N GLU A 349 -7.36 13.53 9.93
CA GLU A 349 -7.57 14.88 9.41
C GLU A 349 -6.71 15.90 10.18
N GLY A 350 -5.94 16.71 9.45
CA GLY A 350 -4.99 17.67 10.02
C GLY A 350 -3.56 17.16 10.23
N TYR A 351 -3.24 15.88 10.00
CA TYR A 351 -1.86 15.38 10.07
C TYR A 351 -1.08 15.68 8.79
N LEU A 352 0.11 16.27 8.92
CA LEU A 352 0.93 16.71 7.80
C LEU A 352 2.29 16.03 7.79
N THR A 353 2.80 15.69 6.61
CA THR A 353 4.22 15.36 6.42
C THR A 353 5.08 16.62 6.54
N LEU A 354 6.38 16.49 6.84
CA LEU A 354 7.29 17.65 6.85
C LEU A 354 7.29 18.42 5.52
N LYS A 355 7.12 17.70 4.40
CA LYS A 355 7.01 18.32 3.06
C LYS A 355 5.72 19.14 2.93
N ALA A 356 4.59 18.57 3.36
CA ALA A 356 3.31 19.28 3.34
C ALA A 356 3.32 20.49 4.29
N LEU A 357 3.85 20.32 5.50
CA LEU A 357 4.06 21.40 6.48
C LEU A 357 4.96 22.50 5.91
N ALA A 358 6.06 22.16 5.24
CA ALA A 358 6.93 23.13 4.60
C ALA A 358 6.23 23.93 3.49
N ASN A 359 5.38 23.28 2.69
CA ASN A 359 4.56 23.95 1.68
C ASN A 359 3.56 24.93 2.31
N VAL A 360 2.86 24.52 3.38
CA VAL A 360 1.92 25.39 4.12
C VAL A 360 2.62 26.64 4.66
N LEU A 361 3.85 26.48 5.15
CA LEU A 361 4.64 27.55 5.75
C LEU A 361 5.45 28.37 4.72
N GLY A 362 5.44 27.99 3.44
CA GLY A 362 6.20 28.69 2.38
C GLY A 362 7.73 28.63 2.56
N VAL A 363 8.24 27.56 3.17
CA VAL A 363 9.68 27.36 3.46
C VAL A 363 10.20 26.07 2.82
N SER A 364 11.53 25.92 2.76
CA SER A 364 12.14 24.68 2.23
C SER A 364 11.88 23.49 3.17
N ASP A 365 11.45 22.38 2.57
CA ASP A 365 11.32 21.05 3.18
C ASP A 365 12.54 20.64 4.00
N MET A 366 13.74 20.87 3.49
CA MET A 366 15.00 20.55 4.15
C MET A 366 15.25 21.38 5.41
N THR A 367 14.66 22.57 5.47
CA THR A 367 14.79 23.45 6.64
C THR A 367 13.90 22.98 7.77
N ILE A 368 12.66 22.61 7.47
CA ILE A 368 11.72 21.98 8.41
C ILE A 368 12.26 20.62 8.87
N ALA A 369 12.84 19.81 7.97
CA ALA A 369 13.45 18.54 8.34
C ALA A 369 14.63 18.68 9.32
N LYS A 370 15.46 19.72 9.17
CA LYS A 370 16.55 20.02 10.12
C LYS A 370 16.04 20.45 11.50
N ILE A 371 14.91 21.15 11.55
CA ILE A 371 14.29 21.56 12.80
C ILE A 371 13.70 20.34 13.51
N ALA A 372 12.91 19.54 12.80
CA ALA A 372 12.34 18.32 13.35
C ALA A 372 13.43 17.37 13.88
N ARG A 373 14.54 17.19 13.13
CA ARG A 373 15.68 16.37 13.59
C ARG A 373 16.30 16.90 14.88
N SER A 374 16.57 18.21 14.95
CA SER A 374 17.11 18.84 16.16
C SER A 374 16.19 18.67 17.36
N LEU A 375 14.87 18.81 17.17
CA LEU A 375 13.89 18.62 18.24
C LEU A 375 13.79 17.17 18.71
N LYS A 376 13.99 16.19 17.80
CA LYS A 376 14.07 14.76 18.14
C LYS A 376 15.35 14.45 18.92
N GLU A 377 16.49 14.98 18.49
CA GLU A 377 17.78 14.84 19.20
C GLU A 377 17.73 15.44 20.61
N ASP A 378 17.01 16.56 20.77
CA ASP A 378 16.79 17.23 22.06
C ASP A 378 15.73 16.51 22.94
N GLY A 379 15.07 15.46 22.43
CA GLY A 379 14.01 14.71 23.13
C GLY A 379 12.69 15.47 23.31
N ILE A 380 12.52 16.62 22.66
CA ILE A 380 11.34 17.49 22.75
C ILE A 380 10.23 17.01 21.81
N LEU A 381 10.60 16.43 20.68
CA LEU A 381 9.68 15.90 19.67
C LEU A 381 9.79 14.38 19.62
N SER A 382 8.68 13.69 19.81
CA SER A 382 8.58 12.24 19.59
C SER A 382 8.64 11.88 18.10
N GLU A 383 8.86 10.59 17.80
CA GLU A 383 8.70 10.08 16.44
C GLU A 383 7.27 10.34 15.93
N GLY A 384 7.15 10.65 14.64
CA GLY A 384 5.87 10.86 13.96
C GLY A 384 5.15 9.54 13.68
N ALA A 385 3.87 9.65 13.38
CA ALA A 385 3.07 8.50 12.98
C ALA A 385 3.40 8.10 11.53
N TRP A 386 3.74 6.84 11.31
CA TRP A 386 4.10 6.33 9.99
C TRP A 386 2.85 5.86 9.25
N HIS A 387 2.47 6.55 8.18
CA HIS A 387 1.32 6.19 7.34
C HIS A 387 1.75 5.96 5.89
N ARG A 388 0.98 5.17 5.15
CA ARG A 388 1.26 4.87 3.74
C ARG A 388 0.42 5.75 2.83
N SER A 389 1.10 6.58 2.02
CA SER A 389 0.48 7.38 0.96
C SER A 389 1.41 7.38 -0.26
N PRO A 390 1.05 6.58 -1.28
CA PRO A 390 1.89 5.85 -2.27
C PRO A 390 3.23 5.24 -1.80
N GLN A 391 3.92 5.87 -0.85
CA GLN A 391 5.12 5.45 -0.14
C GLN A 391 4.87 5.55 1.37
N VAL A 392 5.63 4.80 2.17
CA VAL A 392 5.59 4.93 3.63
C VAL A 392 6.25 6.25 4.02
N ARG A 393 5.51 7.12 4.71
CA ARG A 393 5.96 8.45 5.11
C ARG A 393 5.59 8.73 6.56
N GLU A 394 6.41 9.55 7.19
CA GLU A 394 6.18 10.05 8.55
C GLU A 394 5.27 11.28 8.52
N PHE A 395 4.21 11.25 9.33
CA PHE A 395 3.23 12.32 9.53
C PHE A 395 3.28 12.82 10.97
N PHE A 396 3.03 14.11 11.15
CA PHE A 396 3.10 14.79 12.43
C PHE A 396 1.69 15.25 12.82
N SER A 397 1.30 15.04 14.08
CA SER A 397 0.03 15.52 14.61
C SER A 397 -0.03 17.06 14.66
N PRO A 398 -1.21 17.70 14.76
CA PRO A 398 -1.31 19.15 14.92
C PRO A 398 -0.47 19.70 16.08
N GLU A 399 -0.37 18.97 17.19
CA GLU A 399 0.46 19.35 18.35
C GLU A 399 1.95 19.28 18.01
N GLN A 400 2.39 18.20 17.35
CA GLN A 400 3.77 18.06 16.88
C GLN A 400 4.12 19.13 15.83
N GLN A 401 3.18 19.45 14.94
CA GLN A 401 3.32 20.53 13.96
C GLN A 401 3.47 21.88 14.66
N ALA A 402 2.68 22.16 15.71
CA ALA A 402 2.78 23.39 16.47
C ALA A 402 4.17 23.56 17.11
N VAL A 403 4.73 22.51 17.71
CA VAL A 403 6.10 22.53 18.27
C VAL A 403 7.15 22.79 17.19
N ILE A 404 7.00 22.18 16.01
CA ILE A 404 7.90 22.42 14.86
C ILE A 404 7.78 23.86 14.35
N ILE A 405 6.55 24.39 14.26
CA ILE A 405 6.25 25.76 13.82
C ILE A 405 6.80 26.79 14.82
N GLU A 406 6.62 26.58 16.12
CA GLU A 406 7.14 27.44 17.18
C GLU A 406 8.67 27.50 17.12
N LYS A 407 9.33 26.35 16.99
CA LYS A 407 10.80 26.32 16.83
C LYS A 407 11.26 26.97 15.52
N ALA A 408 10.45 26.88 14.45
CA ALA A 408 10.73 27.57 13.21
C ALA A 408 10.62 29.10 13.36
N HIS A 409 9.67 29.57 14.16
CA HIS A 409 9.53 30.98 14.54
C HIS A 409 10.74 31.46 15.35
N ASP A 410 11.17 30.71 16.36
CA ASP A 410 12.36 31.03 17.17
C ASP A 410 13.65 31.12 16.33
N ARG A 411 13.75 30.31 15.28
CA ARG A 411 14.87 30.35 14.32
C ARG A 411 14.77 31.47 13.29
N GLY A 412 13.71 32.29 13.33
CA GLY A 412 13.51 33.43 12.45
C GLY A 412 13.12 33.05 11.02
N LEU A 413 12.53 31.87 10.79
CA LEU A 413 12.14 31.43 9.43
C LEU A 413 11.02 32.26 8.80
N PHE A 414 10.24 32.95 9.62
CA PHE A 414 9.21 33.88 9.20
C PHE A 414 9.67 35.35 9.23
N ALA A 415 10.99 35.60 9.27
CA ALA A 415 11.53 36.94 9.23
C ALA A 415 11.07 37.71 7.98
N PRO A 416 10.59 38.95 8.11
CA PRO A 416 10.12 39.73 6.98
C PRO A 416 11.26 40.03 5.98
N PRO A 417 10.93 40.34 4.72
CA PRO A 417 11.92 40.90 3.81
C PRO A 417 12.51 42.19 4.41
N PRO A 418 13.80 42.46 4.17
CA PRO A 418 14.44 43.67 4.70
C PRO A 418 13.74 44.92 4.14
N PRO A 419 13.50 45.94 4.98
CA PRO A 419 13.08 47.26 4.52
C PRO A 419 14.09 47.81 3.50
N GLU A 420 13.61 48.66 2.60
CA GLU A 420 14.44 49.28 1.57
C GLU A 420 15.64 50.02 2.22
N GLY A 421 16.86 49.75 1.72
CA GLY A 421 18.09 50.31 2.27
C GLY A 421 18.71 49.55 3.45
N CYS A 422 18.08 48.50 3.98
CA CYS A 422 18.68 47.62 4.98
C CYS A 422 19.75 46.71 4.32
N ILE A 423 20.91 46.55 4.98
CA ILE A 423 22.01 45.71 4.48
C ILE A 423 22.39 44.63 5.49
N MET A 424 22.90 43.50 4.99
CA MET A 424 23.47 42.46 5.85
C MET A 424 24.66 42.99 6.65
N VAL A 425 24.88 42.48 7.86
CA VAL A 425 26.12 42.73 8.63
C VAL A 425 27.38 42.40 7.79
N SER A 426 27.31 41.35 6.96
CA SER A 426 28.41 40.98 6.06
C SER A 426 28.66 41.99 4.92
N ALA A 427 27.63 42.70 4.47
CA ALA A 427 27.77 43.79 3.51
C ALA A 427 28.35 45.04 4.20
N ALA A 428 27.95 45.32 5.44
CA ALA A 428 28.58 46.35 6.27
C ALA A 428 30.07 46.06 6.53
N MET A 429 30.44 44.79 6.79
CA MET A 429 31.86 44.37 6.90
C MET A 429 32.66 44.74 5.66
N LYS A 430 32.13 44.47 4.47
CA LYS A 430 32.78 44.81 3.21
C LYS A 430 32.84 46.32 2.99
N ARG A 431 31.72 47.03 3.20
CA ARG A 431 31.62 48.49 3.07
C ARG A 431 32.64 49.22 3.94
N PHE A 432 32.80 48.75 5.18
CA PHE A 432 33.69 49.35 6.16
C PHE A 432 35.06 48.69 6.23
N GLY A 433 35.35 47.66 5.44
CA GLY A 433 36.63 46.95 5.45
C GLY A 433 37.02 46.39 6.83
N VAL A 434 36.04 46.02 7.67
CA VAL A 434 36.27 45.57 9.06
C VAL A 434 35.77 44.15 9.29
N CYS A 435 36.27 43.49 10.33
CA CYS A 435 35.80 42.17 10.71
C CYS A 435 34.46 42.23 11.47
N ARG A 436 33.75 41.10 11.52
CA ARG A 436 32.43 41.00 12.19
C ARG A 436 32.48 41.42 13.65
N LYS A 437 33.56 41.10 14.37
CA LYS A 437 33.75 41.45 15.79
C LYS A 437 33.75 42.96 16.01
N THR A 438 34.43 43.71 15.14
CA THR A 438 34.48 45.18 15.22
C THR A 438 33.10 45.81 15.03
N ILE A 439 32.28 45.26 14.13
CA ILE A 439 30.89 45.72 13.94
C ILE A 439 30.04 45.39 15.17
N LYS A 440 30.12 44.18 15.71
CA LYS A 440 29.36 43.80 16.92
C LYS A 440 29.74 44.66 18.13
N ASN A 441 31.03 44.96 18.29
CA ASN A 441 31.50 45.86 19.35
C ASN A 441 30.95 47.28 19.16
N ALA A 442 30.97 47.82 17.94
CA ALA A 442 30.39 49.12 17.64
C ALA A 442 28.88 49.15 17.94
N MET A 443 28.15 48.11 17.55
CA MET A 443 26.72 47.98 17.85
C MET A 443 26.45 47.95 19.36
N HIS A 444 27.26 47.20 20.11
CA HIS A 444 27.16 47.17 21.58
C HIS A 444 27.46 48.53 22.21
N SER A 445 28.51 49.22 21.75
CA SER A 445 28.84 50.57 22.24
C SER A 445 27.81 51.64 21.89
N LEU A 446 27.07 51.45 20.79
CA LEU A 446 26.02 52.37 20.32
C LEU A 446 24.61 51.95 20.80
N GLY A 447 24.48 50.84 21.56
CA GLY A 447 23.18 50.32 22.01
C GLY A 447 22.27 49.84 20.87
N LEU A 448 22.81 49.51 19.70
CA LEU A 448 22.04 49.13 18.52
C LEU A 448 21.65 47.65 18.56
N GLN A 449 20.36 47.38 18.39
CA GLN A 449 19.82 46.03 18.21
C GLN A 449 19.55 45.75 16.73
N PRO A 450 20.19 44.73 16.13
CA PRO A 450 19.89 44.32 14.76
C PRO A 450 18.57 43.53 14.73
N SER A 451 17.79 43.71 13.68
CA SER A 451 16.63 42.85 13.42
C SER A 451 16.99 41.73 12.44
N ILE A 452 16.31 40.59 12.56
CA ILE A 452 16.51 39.44 11.66
C ILE A 452 15.65 39.66 10.41
N TYR A 453 16.27 39.59 9.23
CA TYR A 453 15.59 39.73 7.95
C TYR A 453 15.95 38.61 6.97
N ARG A 454 15.08 38.43 5.98
CA ARG A 454 15.24 37.48 4.88
C ARG A 454 15.86 38.15 3.65
N PHE A 455 17.18 38.09 3.51
CA PHE A 455 17.91 38.68 2.38
C PHE A 455 17.99 37.73 1.18
N SER A 456 17.62 38.21 -0.01
CA SER A 456 17.82 37.51 -1.28
C SER A 456 19.23 37.76 -1.81
N CYS A 457 20.04 36.71 -1.99
CA CYS A 457 21.40 36.80 -2.55
C CYS A 457 21.42 36.56 -4.07
N GLN A 458 22.48 37.02 -4.74
CA GLN A 458 22.76 36.67 -6.14
C GLN A 458 22.78 35.15 -6.32
N LYS A 459 22.04 34.65 -7.32
CA LYS A 459 21.67 33.22 -7.56
C LYS A 459 20.45 32.68 -6.81
N GLY A 460 19.55 33.54 -6.30
CA GLY A 460 18.26 33.10 -5.75
C GLY A 460 18.33 32.40 -4.38
N ARG A 461 19.51 32.37 -3.74
CA ARG A 461 19.66 31.82 -2.39
C ARG A 461 19.16 32.82 -1.35
N VAL A 462 18.28 32.37 -0.47
CA VAL A 462 17.78 33.14 0.66
C VAL A 462 18.71 32.98 1.87
N LYS A 463 19.09 34.09 2.51
CA LYS A 463 19.83 34.09 3.78
C LYS A 463 19.03 34.83 4.86
N ILE A 464 18.83 34.16 5.98
CA ILE A 464 18.23 34.75 7.18
C ILE A 464 19.37 35.18 8.09
N CYS A 465 19.49 36.49 8.32
CA CYS A 465 20.55 37.02 9.18
C CYS A 465 20.19 38.41 9.72
N GLU A 466 20.95 38.85 10.71
CA GLU A 466 20.96 40.22 11.22
C GLU A 466 21.17 41.22 10.07
N GLY A 467 20.22 42.14 9.91
CA GLY A 467 20.31 43.28 9.01
C GLY A 467 20.41 44.59 9.77
N LEU A 468 21.11 45.55 9.17
CA LEU A 468 21.31 46.88 9.69
C LEU A 468 20.56 47.87 8.81
N SER A 469 19.73 48.72 9.43
CA SER A 469 19.06 49.82 8.74
C SER A 469 20.08 50.83 8.22
N ARG A 470 19.68 51.68 7.27
CA ARG A 470 20.54 52.74 6.75
C ARG A 470 21.10 53.63 7.86
N GLU A 471 20.25 54.03 8.82
CA GLU A 471 20.63 54.84 9.97
C GLU A 471 21.64 54.12 10.88
N GLN A 472 21.45 52.82 11.12
CA GLN A 472 22.38 52.02 11.91
C GLN A 472 23.75 51.91 11.21
N VAL A 473 23.75 51.76 9.89
CA VAL A 473 24.98 51.73 9.09
C VAL A 473 25.69 53.08 9.14
N GLU A 474 24.96 54.18 9.01
CA GLU A 474 25.51 55.55 9.11
C GLU A 474 26.09 55.81 10.51
N ALA A 475 25.37 55.46 11.57
CA ALA A 475 25.84 55.59 12.96
C ALA A 475 27.12 54.77 13.23
N ILE A 476 27.20 53.55 12.69
CA ILE A 476 28.42 52.72 12.77
C ILE A 476 29.57 53.37 11.97
N GLY A 477 29.28 53.96 10.82
CA GLY A 477 30.24 54.70 10.01
C GLY A 477 30.81 55.90 10.75
N ASP A 478 29.95 56.71 11.37
CA ASP A 478 30.34 57.87 12.17
C ASP A 478 31.14 57.46 13.41
N TYR A 479 30.76 56.37 14.06
CA TYR A 479 31.53 55.78 15.16
C TYR A 479 32.94 55.39 14.71
N PHE A 480 33.08 54.75 13.54
CA PHE A 480 34.38 54.40 12.98
C PHE A 480 35.19 55.61 12.53
N LEU A 481 34.56 56.66 12.00
CA LEU A 481 35.23 57.92 11.67
C LEU A 481 35.77 58.62 12.91
N LYS A 482 34.96 58.73 13.97
CA LYS A 482 35.36 59.31 15.27
C LYS A 482 36.49 58.53 15.94
N ARG A 483 36.50 57.20 15.79
CA ARG A 483 37.56 56.32 16.32
C ARG A 483 38.82 56.23 15.43
N GLY A 484 38.84 56.89 14.27
CA GLY A 484 40.00 56.90 13.37
C GLY A 484 40.17 55.65 12.48
N TYR A 485 39.21 54.71 12.53
CA TYR A 485 39.30 53.40 11.85
C TYR A 485 39.24 53.49 10.32
N MET A 486 38.89 54.65 9.77
CA MET A 486 38.77 54.91 8.33
C MET A 486 39.92 55.73 7.76
N ARG A 487 40.85 56.21 8.60
CA ARG A 487 42.01 57.02 8.16
C ARG A 487 43.23 56.12 7.93
N PRO A 488 44.09 56.42 6.93
CA PRO A 488 45.38 55.75 6.82
C PRO A 488 46.28 56.14 7.99
N ALA A 489 47.16 55.23 8.41
CA ALA A 489 48.20 55.55 9.39
C ALA A 489 49.09 56.71 8.90
N PRO A 490 49.45 57.67 9.78
CA PRO A 490 50.48 58.67 9.48
C PRO A 490 51.81 58.02 9.03
N GLU A 491 52.64 58.75 8.27
CA GLU A 491 53.86 58.18 7.65
C GLU A 491 54.92 57.71 8.65
N ASP A 492 54.96 58.37 9.79
CA ASP A 492 55.91 58.18 10.88
C ASP A 492 55.43 57.17 11.94
N TYR A 493 54.24 56.59 11.75
CA TYR A 493 53.65 55.63 12.68
C TYR A 493 53.93 54.18 12.23
N LEU A 494 54.48 53.37 13.12
CA LEU A 494 54.74 51.95 12.86
C LEU A 494 53.60 51.06 13.37
N ALA A 495 53.21 50.08 12.55
CA ALA A 495 52.30 49.02 12.97
C ALA A 495 52.95 48.14 14.04
N THR A 496 52.15 47.48 14.89
CA THR A 496 52.66 46.58 15.94
C THR A 496 53.69 45.57 15.41
N SER A 497 53.44 44.93 14.26
CA SER A 497 54.38 43.97 13.67
C SER A 497 55.69 44.61 13.24
N ASP A 498 55.63 45.77 12.59
CA ASP A 498 56.79 46.45 12.04
C ASP A 498 57.64 47.04 13.17
N LEU A 499 56.99 47.56 14.21
CA LEU A 499 57.65 48.00 15.43
C LEU A 499 58.30 46.83 16.18
N MET A 500 57.62 45.70 16.36
CA MET A 500 58.21 44.51 16.99
C MET A 500 59.44 44.01 16.22
N ASN A 501 59.39 44.06 14.88
CA ASN A 501 60.53 43.71 14.03
C ASN A 501 61.67 44.71 14.17
N ALA A 502 61.38 46.03 14.15
CA ALA A 502 62.37 47.08 14.31
C ALA A 502 63.06 47.04 15.69
N LEU A 503 62.32 46.71 16.74
CA LEU A 503 62.83 46.61 18.12
C LEU A 503 63.39 45.21 18.45
N HIS A 504 63.39 44.29 17.48
CA HIS A 504 63.84 42.90 17.61
C HIS A 504 63.25 42.21 18.86
N CYS A 505 61.93 42.30 19.04
CA CYS A 505 61.24 41.72 20.19
C CYS A 505 60.06 40.83 19.79
N GLY A 506 59.84 39.75 20.55
CA GLY A 506 58.67 38.89 20.39
C GLY A 506 57.41 39.44 21.07
N SER A 507 56.24 38.96 20.65
CA SER A 507 54.93 39.39 21.17
C SER A 507 54.80 39.39 22.71
N PRO A 508 55.32 38.41 23.48
CA PRO A 508 55.19 38.42 24.94
C PRO A 508 55.97 39.57 25.60
N ALA A 509 57.18 39.86 25.12
CA ALA A 509 58.00 40.94 25.63
C ALA A 509 57.38 42.31 25.30
N PHE A 510 56.87 42.45 24.06
CA PHE A 510 56.15 43.63 23.62
C PHE A 510 54.90 43.91 24.47
N GLN A 511 54.04 42.90 24.69
CA GLN A 511 52.84 43.05 25.53
C GLN A 511 53.18 43.40 26.98
N LYS A 512 54.25 42.83 27.53
CA LYS A 512 54.72 43.16 28.89
C LYS A 512 55.17 44.62 28.97
N ALA A 513 55.91 45.12 27.98
CA ALA A 513 56.33 46.52 27.93
C ALA A 513 55.14 47.48 27.83
N ILE A 514 54.16 47.19 26.96
CA ILE A 514 52.94 47.99 26.84
C ILE A 514 52.15 48.02 28.15
N LYS A 515 52.03 46.86 28.82
CA LYS A 515 51.33 46.78 30.12
C LYS A 515 51.99 47.68 31.17
N VAL A 516 53.31 47.60 31.32
CA VAL A 516 54.05 48.43 32.29
C VAL A 516 53.97 49.90 31.92
N LEU A 517 54.06 50.26 30.63
CA LEU A 517 53.93 51.65 30.18
C LEU A 517 52.54 52.23 30.50
N ASN A 518 51.47 51.47 30.27
CA ASN A 518 50.11 51.89 30.63
C ASN A 518 49.92 52.09 32.15
N GLU A 519 50.72 51.43 32.98
CA GLU A 519 50.66 51.56 34.45
C GLU A 519 51.53 52.71 34.99
N VAL A 520 52.67 52.99 34.34
CA VAL A 520 53.72 53.89 34.87
C VAL A 520 53.78 55.25 34.16
N ASP A 521 53.29 55.34 32.92
CA ASP A 521 53.31 56.57 32.12
C ASP A 521 51.88 56.97 31.71
N PRO A 522 51.24 57.91 32.43
CA PRO A 522 49.90 58.40 32.09
C PRO A 522 49.81 59.03 30.69
N ASP A 523 50.93 59.55 30.17
CA ASP A 523 51.02 60.23 28.87
C ASP A 523 51.40 59.26 27.74
N PHE A 524 51.48 57.94 28.01
CA PHE A 524 51.73 56.95 26.96
C PHE A 524 50.55 56.83 25.98
N GLY A 525 49.31 56.95 26.50
CA GLY A 525 48.08 56.94 25.72
C GLY A 525 47.77 55.62 25.01
N GLU A 526 46.58 55.53 24.40
CA GLU A 526 46.22 54.38 23.57
C GLU A 526 46.90 54.45 22.19
N PRO A 527 47.31 53.31 21.60
CA PRO A 527 47.81 53.28 20.23
C PRO A 527 46.72 53.70 19.24
N LEU A 528 47.14 54.35 18.16
CA LEU A 528 46.22 54.79 17.10
C LEU A 528 45.72 53.57 16.31
N ALA A 529 44.44 53.26 16.47
CA ALA A 529 43.77 52.24 15.68
C ALA A 529 43.34 52.81 14.32
N CYS A 530 44.06 52.44 13.25
CA CYS A 530 43.81 52.96 11.91
C CYS A 530 44.10 51.91 10.84
N ARG A 531 43.88 52.26 9.56
CA ARG A 531 44.14 51.33 8.45
C ARG A 531 45.62 51.34 8.07
N GLY A 532 46.18 50.14 7.95
CA GLY A 532 47.53 49.95 7.45
C GLY A 532 47.68 50.31 5.98
N ARG A 533 48.88 50.79 5.63
CA ARG A 533 49.26 51.18 4.27
C ARG A 533 49.72 49.93 3.52
N ARG A 534 49.08 49.59 2.39
CA ARG A 534 49.58 48.54 1.46
C ARG A 534 49.87 49.15 0.10
N ALA A 535 50.97 48.73 -0.52
CA ALA A 535 51.48 49.25 -1.79
C ALA A 535 50.50 49.11 -2.98
N ASN A 536 49.52 48.22 -2.90
CA ASN A 536 48.68 47.82 -4.04
C ASN A 536 47.26 48.41 -3.99
N GLY A 537 47.01 49.44 -3.16
CA GLY A 537 45.70 50.11 -3.06
C GLY A 537 44.56 49.31 -2.40
N VAL A 538 44.80 48.04 -2.02
CA VAL A 538 43.83 47.22 -1.28
C VAL A 538 44.01 47.44 0.22
N ASN A 539 42.98 47.99 0.86
CA ASN A 539 42.94 48.30 2.29
C ASN A 539 43.24 47.07 3.17
N SER A 540 44.18 47.18 4.11
CA SER A 540 44.46 46.13 5.12
C SER A 540 43.46 46.18 6.27
N SER A 541 43.43 45.12 7.09
CA SER A 541 42.73 45.11 8.38
C SER A 541 43.18 46.28 9.27
N ILE A 542 42.28 46.75 10.14
CA ILE A 542 42.61 47.72 11.19
C ILE A 542 43.73 47.15 12.05
N GLY A 543 44.78 47.93 12.24
CA GLY A 543 45.92 47.61 13.11
C GLY A 543 46.12 48.69 14.16
N TYR A 544 46.96 48.40 15.15
CA TYR A 544 47.40 49.37 16.14
C TYR A 544 48.75 49.95 15.71
N PHE A 545 48.80 51.28 15.65
CA PHE A 545 49.93 52.05 15.20
C PHE A 545 50.43 52.95 16.32
N TYR A 546 51.74 53.04 16.47
CA TYR A 546 52.38 53.76 17.56
C TYR A 546 53.05 55.01 17.00
N SER A 547 52.88 56.16 17.65
CA SER A 547 53.57 57.41 17.30
C SER A 547 55.08 57.30 17.51
N PRO A 548 55.92 58.13 16.88
CA PRO A 548 57.37 58.13 17.16
C PRO A 548 57.71 58.24 18.65
N GLU A 549 56.92 59.02 19.41
CA GLU A 549 57.07 59.14 20.85
C GLU A 549 56.75 57.83 21.58
N GLN A 550 55.63 57.17 21.24
CA GLN A 550 55.27 55.87 21.79
C GLN A 550 56.31 54.80 21.42
N GLN A 551 56.82 54.82 20.18
CA GLN A 551 57.87 53.92 19.72
C GLN A 551 59.13 54.06 20.59
N ALA A 552 59.59 55.30 20.84
CA ALA A 552 60.75 55.56 21.70
C ALA A 552 60.52 55.14 23.16
N LYS A 553 59.31 55.37 23.71
CA LYS A 553 58.94 54.94 25.05
C LYS A 553 58.93 53.41 25.18
N ILE A 554 58.43 52.69 24.16
CA ILE A 554 58.43 51.22 24.09
C ILE A 554 59.85 50.68 24.03
N ASP A 555 60.70 51.25 23.19
CA ASP A 555 62.10 50.85 23.05
C ASP A 555 62.87 51.00 24.37
N ALA A 556 62.77 52.18 25.00
CA ALA A 556 63.39 52.44 26.30
C ALA A 556 62.88 51.49 27.41
N MET A 557 61.60 51.13 27.39
CA MET A 557 61.05 50.18 28.35
C MET A 557 61.52 48.74 28.10
N LEU A 558 61.61 48.33 26.84
CA LEU A 558 62.14 47.01 26.48
C LEU A 558 63.60 46.88 26.90
N GLU A 559 64.42 47.92 26.74
CA GLU A 559 65.80 47.94 27.25
C GLU A 559 65.87 47.82 28.77
N LYS A 560 65.02 48.55 29.51
CA LYS A 560 64.93 48.40 30.97
C LYS A 560 64.53 46.98 31.38
N ILE A 561 63.58 46.36 30.67
CA ILE A 561 63.16 44.98 30.93
C ILE A 561 64.30 43.99 30.63
N ARG A 562 65.04 44.17 29.52
CA ARG A 562 66.21 43.34 29.17
C ARG A 562 67.31 43.44 30.23
N GLN A 563 67.65 44.64 30.68
CA GLN A 563 68.65 44.87 31.72
C GLN A 563 68.23 44.31 33.09
N SER A 564 66.94 44.35 33.42
CA SER A 564 66.40 43.75 34.65
C SER A 564 66.38 42.22 34.64
N ALA A 565 66.44 41.58 33.47
CA ALA A 565 66.44 40.13 33.31
C ALA A 565 67.86 39.52 33.25
N GLN A 566 68.90 40.36 33.14
CA GLN A 566 70.32 39.97 33.15
C GLN A 566 71.00 40.16 34.51
N ARG A 567 70.30 40.76 35.48
CA ARG A 567 70.67 40.81 36.90
C ARG A 567 69.87 39.77 37.66
#